data_AF-A0A942GAL2-F1
#
_entry.id   AF-A0A942GAL2-F1
#
_cell.length_a   1.000
_cell.length_b   1.000
_cell.length_c   1.000
_cell.angle_alpha   90.00
_cell.angle_beta   90.00
_cell.angle_gamma   90.00
#
_symmetry.space_group_name_H-M   'P 1'
#
loop_
_entity.id
_entity.type
_entity.pdbx_description
1 polymer ?
#
loop_
_entity_poly.entity_id
_entity_poly.type
_entity_poly.pdbx_seq_one_letter_code
_entity_poly.pdbx_strand_id
1 'polypeptide(L)'
;IIHVVVCEESWEKIDSKTGCVATKTSRHAWISSSPMDQNNIHERCNLMGRKRWLQENNILKEKHQGYSYEHIFSHNWNAMKGYHYVMHIARMINEMALHSVSLIEHVKEVGIQSFIKKFRETIIHRALDTERLRWIRESPGQLRLVWQEDWKTSRLAA
;
A
#
# COMPACT_ATOMS: atom_id res chain seq x y z
N ILE A 1 -27.26 18.06 5.03
CA ILE A 1 -27.10 17.55 6.41
C ILE A 1 -25.67 17.06 6.54
N ILE A 2 -24.98 17.40 7.63
CA ILE A 2 -23.62 16.94 7.93
C ILE A 2 -23.71 16.09 9.19
N HIS A 3 -23.10 14.91 9.16
CA HIS A 3 -23.02 14.01 10.31
C HIS A 3 -21.69 14.21 11.02
N VAL A 4 -21.73 14.31 12.35
CA VAL A 4 -20.55 14.51 13.19
C VAL A 4 -20.55 13.48 14.31
N VAL A 5 -19.41 12.81 14.49
CA VAL A 5 -19.15 11.89 15.59
C VAL A 5 -17.89 12.34 16.30
N VAL A 6 -17.91 12.43 17.63
CA VAL A 6 -16.73 12.68 18.45
C VAL A 6 -16.39 11.39 19.19
N CYS A 7 -15.16 10.91 19.02
CA CYS A 7 -14.60 9.78 19.72
C CYS A 7 -13.58 10.31 20.74
N GLU A 8 -13.79 9.94 22.00
CA GLU A 8 -12.89 10.24 23.10
C GLU A 8 -12.32 8.91 23.59
N GLU A 9 -11.00 8.75 23.49
CA GLU A 9 -10.33 7.52 23.88
C GLU A 9 -9.43 7.80 25.08
N SER A 10 -9.34 6.82 26.00
CA SER A 10 -8.43 6.87 27.13
C SER A 10 -7.76 5.50 27.29
N TRP A 11 -6.44 5.47 27.43
CA TRP A 11 -5.69 4.23 27.64
C TRP A 11 -4.50 4.47 28.57
N GLU A 12 -4.08 3.41 29.25
CA GLU A 12 -2.89 3.44 30.09
C GLU A 12 -1.64 3.14 29.27
N LYS A 13 -0.58 3.92 29.50
CA LYS A 13 0.73 3.69 28.90
C LYS A 13 1.81 3.87 29.95
N ILE A 14 2.76 2.94 30.00
CA ILE A 14 3.95 3.08 30.85
C ILE A 14 4.82 4.20 30.27
N ASP A 15 5.12 5.20 31.08
CA ASP A 15 6.02 6.27 30.69
C ASP A 15 7.45 5.74 30.65
N SER A 16 8.10 5.84 29.49
CA SER A 16 9.45 5.34 29.26
C SER A 16 10.54 6.03 30.08
N LYS A 17 10.26 7.21 30.66
CA LYS A 17 11.21 7.95 31.51
C LYS A 17 11.01 7.68 32.99
N THR A 18 9.77 7.51 33.44
CA THR A 18 9.45 7.38 34.88
C THR A 18 9.11 5.95 35.30
N GLY A 19 8.78 5.07 34.35
CA GLY A 19 8.35 3.70 34.62
C GLY A 19 6.94 3.60 35.24
N CYS A 20 6.28 4.72 35.48
CA CYS A 20 4.93 4.76 36.04
C CYS A 20 3.86 4.60 34.95
N VAL A 21 2.69 4.08 35.34
CA VAL A 21 1.50 4.07 34.49
C VAL A 21 0.95 5.49 34.38
N ALA A 22 0.82 5.99 33.15
CA ALA A 22 0.21 7.28 32.86
C ALA A 22 -1.01 7.08 31.96
N THR A 23 -2.16 7.65 32.34
CA THR A 23 -3.34 7.71 31.47
C THR A 23 -3.10 8.70 30.34
N LYS A 24 -3.26 8.24 29.10
CA LYS A 24 -3.28 9.07 27.89
C LYS A 24 -4.71 9.16 27.40
N THR A 25 -5.03 10.30 26.80
CA THR A 25 -6.33 10.53 26.17
C THR A 25 -6.14 11.06 24.76
N SER A 26 -7.09 10.75 23.87
CA SER A 26 -7.20 11.32 22.53
C SER A 26 -8.63 11.75 22.26
N ARG A 27 -8.80 12.71 21.36
CA ARG A 27 -10.10 13.17 20.90
C ARG A 27 -10.08 13.32 19.39
N HIS A 28 -10.98 12.62 18.71
CA HIS A 28 -11.10 12.60 17.26
C HIS A 28 -12.52 12.98 16.85
N ALA A 29 -12.66 13.94 15.93
CA ALA A 29 -13.95 14.32 15.36
C ALA A 29 -14.02 13.85 13.90
N TRP A 30 -15.05 13.06 13.59
CA TRP A 30 -15.34 12.53 12.26
C TRP A 30 -16.49 13.32 11.65
N ILE A 31 -16.28 13.83 10.45
CA ILE A 31 -17.28 14.63 9.71
C ILE A 31 -17.56 13.94 8.38
N SER A 32 -18.84 13.72 8.08
CA SER A 32 -19.26 12.98 6.89
C SER A 32 -20.53 13.57 6.28
N SER A 33 -20.55 13.61 4.95
CA SER A 33 -21.75 13.89 4.16
C SER A 33 -22.71 12.69 4.12
N SER A 34 -22.20 11.48 4.37
CA SER A 34 -23.01 10.26 4.47
C SER A 34 -23.47 10.03 5.92
N PRO A 35 -24.64 9.40 6.12
CA PRO A 35 -25.16 9.05 7.43
C PRO A 35 -24.20 8.22 8.28
N MET A 36 -24.25 8.47 9.59
CA MET A 36 -23.56 7.69 10.62
C MET A 36 -24.57 7.25 11.66
N ASP A 37 -24.51 5.97 12.01
CA ASP A 37 -25.39 5.34 12.99
C ASP A 37 -24.61 4.29 13.79
N GLN A 38 -25.25 3.70 14.79
CA GLN A 38 -24.63 2.71 15.68
C GLN A 38 -24.09 1.48 14.93
N ASN A 39 -24.62 1.15 13.75
CA ASN A 39 -24.21 -0.03 12.98
C ASN A 39 -22.94 0.23 12.16
N ASN A 40 -22.73 1.46 11.68
CA ASN A 40 -21.61 1.80 10.80
C ASN A 40 -20.51 2.65 11.45
N ILE A 41 -20.73 3.14 12.68
CA ILE A 41 -19.80 4.05 13.36
C ILE A 41 -18.42 3.44 13.59
N HIS A 42 -18.34 2.15 13.92
CA HIS A 42 -17.07 1.46 14.14
C HIS A 42 -16.23 1.36 12.85
N GLU A 43 -16.85 0.92 11.75
CA GLU A 43 -16.18 0.82 10.47
C GLU A 43 -15.72 2.20 9.99
N ARG A 44 -16.62 3.19 10.03
CA ARG A 44 -16.36 4.53 9.49
C ARG A 44 -15.39 5.35 10.33
N CYS A 45 -15.49 5.30 11.65
CA CYS A 45 -14.67 6.15 12.54
C CYS A 45 -13.40 5.45 13.01
N ASN A 46 -13.34 4.11 12.99
CA ASN A 46 -12.17 3.37 13.49
C ASN A 46 -11.44 2.66 12.34
N LEU A 47 -12.09 1.75 11.61
CA LEU A 47 -11.42 0.94 10.58
C LEU A 47 -10.95 1.77 9.38
N MET A 48 -11.79 2.67 8.87
CA MET A 48 -11.40 3.58 7.79
C MET A 48 -10.28 4.54 8.22
N GLY A 49 -10.30 5.00 9.47
CA GLY A 49 -9.24 5.85 10.01
C GLY A 49 -7.87 5.18 10.00
N ARG A 50 -7.81 3.88 10.26
CA ARG A 50 -6.58 3.09 10.13
C ARG A 50 -6.08 3.02 8.70
N LYS A 51 -6.97 3.05 7.69
CA LYS A 51 -6.56 3.09 6.28
C LYS A 51 -5.90 4.44 5.90
N ARG A 52 -6.04 5.52 6.69
CA ARG A 52 -5.22 6.74 6.51
C ARG A 52 -3.73 6.43 6.68
N TRP A 53 -3.38 5.62 7.68
CA TRP A 53 -1.99 5.21 7.92
C TRP A 53 -1.43 4.36 6.77
N LEU A 54 -2.29 3.61 6.06
CA LEU A 54 -1.88 2.87 4.87
C LEU A 54 -1.31 3.79 3.78
N GLN A 55 -1.84 5.00 3.63
CA GLN A 55 -1.31 5.99 2.69
C GLN A 55 0.12 6.41 3.06
N GLU A 56 0.37 6.63 4.36
CA GLU A 56 1.71 6.96 4.87
C GLU A 56 2.70 5.82 4.64
N ASN A 57 2.28 4.58 4.93
CA ASN A 57 3.05 3.38 4.62
C ASN A 57 3.38 3.27 3.13
N ASN A 58 2.43 3.59 2.24
CA ASN A 58 2.67 3.56 0.79
C ASN A 58 3.70 4.60 0.36
N ILE A 59 3.64 5.82 0.90
CA ILE A 59 4.64 6.86 0.65
C ILE A 59 6.03 6.41 1.13
N LEU A 60 6.13 5.77 2.30
CA LEU A 60 7.39 5.22 2.79
C LEU A 60 7.97 4.15 1.86
N LYS A 61 7.13 3.32 1.24
CA LYS A 61 7.58 2.36 0.23
C LYS A 61 8.13 3.05 -1.01
N GLU A 62 7.47 4.07 -1.51
CA GLU A 62 7.95 4.85 -2.67
C GLU A 62 9.29 5.54 -2.37
N LYS A 63 9.47 6.05 -1.16
CA LYS A 63 10.72 6.67 -0.73
C LYS A 63 11.87 5.68 -0.56
N HIS A 64 11.63 4.55 0.11
CA HIS A 64 12.71 3.71 0.63
C HIS A 64 12.84 2.34 -0.04
N GLN A 65 11.91 1.93 -0.91
CA GLN A 65 11.91 0.58 -1.52
C GLN A 65 12.22 0.61 -3.02
N GLY A 66 13.24 1.39 -3.41
CA GLY A 66 13.85 1.31 -4.74
C GLY A 66 13.26 2.24 -5.81
N TYR A 67 12.28 3.08 -5.47
CA TYR A 67 11.78 4.12 -6.39
C TYR A 67 12.42 5.49 -6.17
N SER A 68 13.28 5.64 -5.16
CA SER A 68 14.15 6.81 -4.95
C SER A 68 13.46 8.17 -5.02
N TYR A 69 12.24 8.28 -4.47
CA TYR A 69 11.45 9.54 -4.50
C TYR A 69 12.16 10.72 -3.81
N GLU A 70 13.12 10.45 -2.92
CA GLU A 70 13.88 11.48 -2.21
C GLU A 70 15.11 11.96 -3.00
N HIS A 71 15.46 11.31 -4.10
CA HIS A 71 16.64 11.65 -4.89
C HIS A 71 16.33 12.71 -5.95
N ILE A 72 17.19 13.72 -6.04
CA ILE A 72 17.09 14.79 -7.03
C ILE A 72 17.85 14.42 -8.32
N PHE A 73 17.25 13.58 -9.17
CA PHE A 73 17.84 13.19 -10.46
C PHE A 73 17.96 14.34 -11.47
N SER A 74 17.24 15.44 -11.26
CA SER A 74 17.29 16.62 -12.11
C SER A 74 16.89 17.86 -11.29
N HIS A 75 17.47 19.02 -11.62
CA HIS A 75 17.03 20.31 -11.09
C HIS A 75 15.90 20.95 -11.93
N ASN A 76 15.53 20.35 -13.06
CA ASN A 76 14.41 20.82 -13.87
C ASN A 76 13.08 20.33 -13.26
N TRP A 77 12.20 21.26 -12.91
CA TRP A 77 10.89 20.96 -12.29
C TRP A 77 10.03 19.98 -13.09
N ASN A 78 9.96 20.12 -14.41
CA ASN A 78 9.16 19.24 -15.24
C ASN A 78 9.78 17.84 -15.35
N ALA A 79 11.11 17.74 -15.39
CA ALA A 79 11.79 16.44 -15.34
C ALA A 79 11.55 15.73 -13.99
N MET A 80 11.59 16.45 -12.87
CA MET A 80 11.27 15.90 -11.55
C MET A 80 9.84 15.36 -11.47
N LYS A 81 8.85 16.12 -11.96
CA LYS A 81 7.45 15.67 -12.04
C LYS A 81 7.31 14.44 -12.94
N GLY A 82 7.94 14.48 -14.11
CA GLY A 82 7.93 13.36 -15.06
C GLY A 82 8.48 12.07 -14.44
N TYR A 83 9.59 12.17 -13.70
CA TYR A 83 10.13 11.04 -12.95
C TYR A 83 9.11 10.43 -11.98
N HIS A 84 8.46 11.25 -11.15
CA HIS A 84 7.47 10.77 -10.18
C HIS A 84 6.27 10.10 -10.87
N TYR A 85 5.78 10.63 -11.99
CA TYR A 85 4.71 9.97 -12.74
C TYR A 85 5.12 8.60 -13.28
N VAL A 86 6.32 8.49 -13.86
CA VAL A 86 6.84 7.20 -14.35
C VAL A 86 7.01 6.22 -13.19
N MET A 87 7.47 6.68 -12.02
CA MET A 87 7.61 5.81 -10.86
C MET A 87 6.27 5.37 -10.26
N HIS A 88 5.23 6.20 -10.28
CA HIS A 88 3.88 5.75 -9.89
C HIS A 88 3.35 4.67 -10.84
N ILE A 89 3.62 4.78 -12.14
CA ILE A 89 3.26 3.73 -13.11
C ILE A 89 4.05 2.45 -12.82
N ALA A 90 5.35 2.56 -12.57
CA ALA A 90 6.19 1.41 -12.22
C ALA A 90 5.69 0.73 -10.92
N ARG A 91 5.32 1.53 -9.91
CA ARG A 91 4.75 1.06 -8.65
C ARG A 91 3.44 0.32 -8.88
N MET A 92 2.54 0.88 -9.67
CA MET A 92 1.27 0.25 -10.05
C MET A 92 1.50 -1.11 -10.73
N ILE A 93 2.43 -1.18 -11.69
CA ILE A 93 2.77 -2.43 -12.39
C ILE A 93 3.29 -3.49 -11.41
N ASN A 94 4.18 -3.08 -10.49
CA ASN A 94 4.70 -3.99 -9.47
C ASN A 94 3.59 -4.51 -8.55
N GLU A 95 2.68 -3.65 -8.07
CA GLU A 95 1.55 -4.07 -7.25
C GLU A 95 0.62 -5.03 -8.00
N MET A 96 0.32 -4.77 -9.28
CA MET A 96 -0.47 -5.69 -10.10
C MET A 96 0.22 -7.04 -10.27
N ALA A 97 1.54 -7.07 -10.48
CA ALA A 97 2.29 -8.31 -10.62
C ALA A 97 2.34 -9.09 -9.29
N LEU A 98 2.57 -8.40 -8.17
CA LEU A 98 2.64 -9.01 -6.84
C LEU A 98 1.31 -9.63 -6.41
N HIS A 99 0.19 -8.97 -6.75
CA HIS A 99 -1.14 -9.37 -6.33
C HIS A 99 -1.91 -10.17 -7.39
N SER A 100 -1.33 -10.44 -8.57
CA SER A 100 -2.01 -11.23 -9.59
C SER A 100 -2.21 -12.68 -9.15
N VAL A 101 -3.41 -13.23 -9.35
CA VAL A 101 -3.72 -14.67 -9.15
C VAL A 101 -2.69 -15.56 -9.86
N SER A 102 -2.22 -15.16 -11.04
CA SER A 102 -1.27 -15.95 -11.82
C SER A 102 0.16 -15.98 -11.27
N LEU A 103 0.51 -15.05 -10.39
CA LEU A 103 1.90 -14.85 -9.93
C LEU A 103 2.03 -14.96 -8.40
N ILE A 104 0.95 -14.79 -7.65
CA ILE A 104 0.97 -14.69 -6.19
C ILE A 104 1.62 -15.89 -5.50
N GLU A 105 1.39 -17.12 -5.98
CA GLU A 105 2.01 -18.32 -5.39
C GLU A 105 3.53 -18.35 -5.61
N HIS A 106 4.00 -17.90 -6.78
CA HIS A 106 5.43 -17.76 -7.02
C HIS A 106 6.05 -16.62 -6.19
N VAL A 107 5.33 -15.51 -6.01
CA VAL A 107 5.75 -14.40 -5.13
C VAL A 107 5.92 -14.89 -3.69
N LYS A 108 5.00 -15.73 -3.20
CA LYS A 108 5.08 -16.34 -1.86
C LYS A 108 6.28 -17.27 -1.72
N GLU A 109 6.58 -18.03 -2.76
CA GLU A 109 7.72 -18.97 -2.80
C GLU A 109 9.06 -18.25 -2.75
N VAL A 110 9.27 -17.23 -3.59
CA VAL A 110 10.60 -16.59 -3.76
C VAL A 110 10.78 -15.30 -2.96
N GLY A 111 9.70 -14.74 -2.42
CA GLY A 111 9.66 -13.45 -1.74
C GLY A 111 9.64 -12.24 -2.68
N ILE A 112 9.12 -11.12 -2.17
CA ILE A 112 8.82 -9.90 -2.94
C ILE A 112 10.06 -9.34 -3.67
N GLN A 113 11.19 -9.18 -2.96
CA GLN A 113 12.39 -8.56 -3.54
C GLN A 113 13.00 -9.41 -4.67
N SER A 114 13.10 -10.72 -4.46
CA SER A 114 13.59 -11.68 -5.45
C SER A 114 12.68 -11.71 -6.68
N PHE A 115 11.36 -11.73 -6.44
CA PHE A 115 10.37 -11.68 -7.51
C PHE A 115 10.51 -10.41 -8.35
N ILE A 116 10.52 -9.21 -7.73
CA ILE A 116 10.64 -7.93 -8.47
C ILE A 116 11.93 -7.90 -9.30
N LYS A 117 13.05 -8.38 -8.74
CA LYS A 117 14.32 -8.47 -9.47
C LYS A 117 14.19 -9.33 -10.73
N LYS A 118 13.69 -10.56 -10.59
CA LYS A 118 13.48 -11.49 -11.72
C LYS A 118 12.46 -10.96 -12.73
N PHE A 119 11.40 -10.32 -12.25
CA PHE A 119 10.36 -9.71 -13.08
C PHE A 119 10.95 -8.60 -13.94
N ARG A 120 11.75 -7.72 -13.35
CA ARG A 120 12.51 -6.69 -14.08
C ARG A 120 13.46 -7.30 -15.11
N GLU A 121 14.26 -8.29 -14.73
CA GLU A 121 15.18 -8.99 -15.64
C GLU A 121 14.43 -9.61 -16.82
N THR A 122 13.28 -10.22 -16.56
CA THR A 122 12.42 -10.80 -17.60
C THR A 122 11.90 -9.74 -18.56
N ILE A 123 11.40 -8.59 -18.06
CA ILE A 123 10.89 -7.53 -18.92
C ILE A 123 11.99 -6.89 -19.78
N ILE A 124 13.20 -6.75 -19.23
CA ILE A 124 14.32 -6.10 -19.94
C ILE A 124 14.95 -7.04 -20.97
N HIS A 125 15.15 -8.31 -20.63
CA HIS A 125 15.98 -9.22 -21.43
C HIS A 125 15.19 -10.21 -22.28
N ARG A 126 13.91 -10.45 -21.98
CA ARG A 126 13.10 -11.40 -22.76
C ARG A 126 12.64 -10.75 -24.05
N ALA A 127 13.00 -11.37 -25.18
CA ALA A 127 12.43 -11.00 -26.47
C ALA A 127 10.89 -11.17 -26.44
N LEU A 128 10.18 -10.16 -26.91
CA LEU A 128 8.72 -10.19 -26.97
C LEU A 128 8.28 -11.13 -28.10
N ASP A 129 7.51 -12.16 -27.73
CA ASP A 129 6.85 -13.03 -28.69
C ASP A 129 5.63 -12.30 -29.29
N THR A 130 5.87 -11.61 -30.40
CA THR A 130 4.86 -10.74 -31.03
C THR A 130 3.65 -11.52 -31.53
N GLU A 131 3.83 -12.77 -31.97
CA GLU A 131 2.71 -13.62 -32.39
C GLU A 131 1.84 -13.94 -31.18
N ARG A 132 2.42 -14.47 -30.11
CA ARG A 132 1.68 -14.76 -28.87
C ARG A 132 0.95 -13.52 -28.32
N LEU A 133 1.56 -12.35 -28.39
CA LEU A 133 0.92 -11.11 -27.94
C LEU A 133 -0.32 -10.74 -28.77
N ARG A 134 -0.29 -10.95 -30.09
CA ARG A 134 -1.48 -10.73 -30.94
C ARG A 134 -2.61 -11.67 -30.56
N TRP A 135 -2.32 -12.95 -30.37
CA TRP A 135 -3.30 -13.95 -29.93
C TRP A 135 -3.92 -13.59 -28.57
N ILE A 136 -3.09 -13.15 -27.60
CA ILE A 136 -3.57 -12.70 -26.28
C ILE A 136 -4.44 -11.45 -26.40
N ARG A 137 -4.07 -10.49 -27.27
CA ARG A 137 -4.84 -9.27 -27.48
C ARG A 137 -6.25 -9.54 -28.01
N GLU A 138 -6.39 -10.56 -28.86
CA GLU A 138 -7.67 -10.97 -29.45
C GLU A 138 -8.51 -11.85 -28.52
N SER A 139 -7.88 -12.42 -27.49
CA SER A 139 -8.56 -13.18 -26.45
C SER A 139 -9.15 -12.25 -25.39
N PRO A 140 -10.31 -12.58 -24.78
CA PRO A 140 -10.82 -11.82 -23.63
C PRO A 140 -9.87 -11.98 -22.44
N GLY A 141 -9.01 -10.99 -22.23
CA GLY A 141 -8.08 -10.94 -21.10
C GLY A 141 -8.77 -10.42 -19.83
N GLN A 142 -8.53 -11.10 -18.70
CA GLN A 142 -8.94 -10.61 -17.38
C GLN A 142 -7.75 -10.61 -16.44
N LEU A 143 -7.43 -9.46 -15.87
CA LEU A 143 -6.53 -9.36 -14.72
C LEU A 143 -7.33 -9.65 -13.45
N ARG A 144 -6.93 -10.67 -12.70
CA ARG A 144 -7.51 -11.00 -11.39
C ARG A 144 -6.47 -10.73 -10.31
N LEU A 145 -6.83 -9.88 -9.35
CA LEU A 145 -5.99 -9.52 -8.22
C LEU A 145 -6.51 -10.17 -6.95
N VAL A 146 -5.59 -10.60 -6.09
CA VAL A 146 -5.87 -11.15 -4.76
C VAL A 146 -5.39 -10.17 -3.71
N TRP A 147 -6.30 -9.75 -2.85
CA TRP A 147 -5.97 -9.04 -1.63
C TRP A 147 -5.98 -10.03 -0.47
N GLN A 148 -4.80 -10.48 -0.03
CA GLN A 148 -4.63 -11.24 1.21
C GLN A 148 -4.00 -10.31 2.25
N GLU A 149 -4.74 -9.98 3.32
CA GLU A 149 -4.21 -9.20 4.45
C GLU A 149 -3.19 -9.98 5.28
N ASP A 150 -3.11 -11.30 5.11
CA ASP A 150 -2.24 -12.22 5.85
C ASP A 150 -0.92 -12.50 5.12
N TRP A 151 -0.08 -11.49 4.94
CA TRP A 151 1.35 -11.79 4.90
C TRP A 151 1.71 -12.13 6.35
N LYS A 152 1.79 -13.42 6.71
CA LYS A 152 2.27 -13.83 8.02
C LYS A 152 3.61 -13.15 8.25
N THR A 153 3.60 -12.10 9.05
CA THR A 153 4.80 -11.52 9.61
C THR A 153 5.29 -12.60 10.55
N SER A 154 6.27 -13.39 10.14
CA SER A 154 7.00 -14.27 11.05
C SER A 154 7.84 -13.38 11.98
N ARG A 155 7.18 -12.60 12.81
CA ARG A 155 7.72 -12.14 14.08
C ARG A 155 6.82 -12.80 15.11
N LEU A 156 7.22 -14.00 15.51
CA LEU A 156 6.94 -14.44 16.87
C LEU A 156 7.42 -13.29 17.76
N ALA A 157 6.47 -12.63 18.41
CA ALA A 157 6.77 -11.71 19.48
C ALA A 157 7.51 -12.54 20.54
N ALA A 158 8.81 -12.26 20.68
CA ALA A 158 9.59 -12.56 21.86
C ALA A 158 9.59 -11.31 22.74
#